data_AF-A0A930AT06-F1
#
_entry.id   AF-A0A930AT06-F1
#
_cell.length_a   1.000
_cell.length_b   1.000
_cell.length_c   1.000
_cell.angle_alpha   90.00
_cell.angle_beta   90.00
_cell.angle_gamma   90.00
#
_symmetry.space_group_name_H-M   'P 1'
#
loop_
_entity.id
_entity.type
_entity.pdbx_description
1 polymer ?
#
loop_
_entity_poly.entity_id
_entity_poly.type
_entity_poly.pdbx_seq_one_letter_code
_entity_poly.pdbx_strand_id
1 'polypeptide(L)' 'MTADSDGSSLGVQILIIVLLTALNAFFSAAEIAFVSINQGKMAQKAQEGDKRAIKVMRLLENSDEFLATIQVAITFA' A
#
# COMPACT_ATOMS: atom_id res chain seq x y z
N MET A 1 -12.95 -36.31 24.06
CA MET A 1 -13.30 -36.58 22.66
C MET A 1 -13.10 -35.29 21.88
N THR A 2 -11.91 -35.10 21.29
CA THR A 2 -11.62 -34.02 20.34
C THR A 2 -11.85 -34.60 18.95
N ALA A 3 -12.99 -34.30 18.36
CA ALA A 3 -13.28 -34.71 16.98
C ALA A 3 -12.54 -33.76 16.05
N ASP A 4 -11.52 -34.29 15.38
CA ASP A 4 -10.75 -33.58 14.36
C ASP A 4 -11.68 -33.01 13.29
N SER A 5 -11.70 -31.69 13.20
CA SER A 5 -12.19 -30.92 12.05
C SER A 5 -10.99 -30.35 11.27
N ASP A 6 -9.88 -31.10 11.22
CA ASP A 6 -8.59 -30.65 10.71
C ASP A 6 -8.61 -30.25 9.22
N GLY A 7 -9.47 -30.87 8.40
CA GLY A 7 -9.62 -30.50 6.99
C GLY A 7 -10.37 -29.18 6.76
N SER A 8 -11.34 -28.85 7.62
CA SER A 8 -12.09 -27.59 7.56
C SER A 8 -11.27 -26.43 8.14
N SER A 9 -10.51 -26.68 9.21
CA SER A 9 -9.67 -25.66 9.83
C SER A 9 -8.47 -25.29 8.96
N LEU A 10 -7.84 -26.25 8.27
CA LEU A 10 -6.76 -25.98 7.31
C LEU A 10 -7.22 -25.15 6.11
N GLY A 11 -8.35 -25.49 5.50
CA GLY A 11 -8.89 -24.72 4.37
C GLY A 11 -9.22 -23.28 4.76
N VAL A 12 -9.82 -23.08 5.94
CA VAL A 12 -10.11 -21.74 6.49
C VAL A 12 -8.84 -20.99 6.88
N GLN A 13 -7.83 -21.65 7.46
CA GLN A 13 -6.53 -21.03 7.77
C GLN A 13 -5.82 -20.56 6.50
N ILE A 14 -5.74 -21.39 5.46
CA ILE A 14 -5.13 -21.01 4.18
C ILE A 14 -5.90 -19.85 3.56
N LEU A 15 -7.24 -19.88 3.58
CA LEU A 15 -8.06 -18.78 3.08
C LEU A 15 -7.75 -17.46 3.82
N ILE A 16 -7.68 -17.51 5.16
CA ILE A 16 -7.33 -16.35 5.99
C ILE A 16 -5.91 -15.86 5.64
N ILE A 17 -4.92 -16.74 5.55
CA ILE A 17 -3.54 -16.37 5.19
C ILE A 17 -3.48 -15.72 3.81
N VAL A 18 -4.16 -16.27 2.82
CA VAL A 18 -4.22 -15.70 1.46
C VAL A 18 -4.86 -14.31 1.50
N LEU A 19 -5.94 -14.14 2.27
CA LEU A 19 -6.64 -12.86 2.39
C LEU A 19 -5.79 -11.81 3.12
N LEU A 20 -5.14 -12.18 4.23
CA LEU A 20 -4.22 -11.30 4.97
C LEU A 20 -2.99 -10.94 4.12
N THR A 21 -2.48 -11.89 3.33
CA THR A 21 -1.36 -11.67 2.40
C THR A 21 -1.78 -10.72 1.28
N ALA A 22 -2.98 -10.88 0.73
CA ALA A 22 -3.51 -9.99 -0.30
C ALA A 22 -3.71 -8.57 0.23
N LEU A 23 -4.19 -8.41 1.46
CA LEU A 23 -4.29 -7.10 2.13
C LEU A 23 -2.92 -6.47 2.32
N ASN A 24 -1.95 -7.21 2.88
CA ASN A 24 -0.57 -6.72 3.03
C ASN A 24 0.05 -6.34 1.68
N ALA A 25 -0.14 -7.16 0.65
CA ALA A 25 0.33 -6.87 -0.70
C ALA A 25 -0.33 -5.63 -1.30
N PHE A 26 -1.63 -5.39 -1.04
CA PHE A 26 -2.32 -4.18 -1.50
C PHE A 26 -1.75 -2.91 -0.85
N PHE A 27 -1.55 -2.91 0.47
CA PHE A 27 -0.96 -1.77 1.18
C PHE A 27 0.49 -1.52 0.75
N SER A 28 1.29 -2.58 0.64
CA SER A 28 2.68 -2.47 0.16
C SER A 28 2.75 -2.01 -1.31
N ALA A 29 1.84 -2.44 -2.18
CA ALA A 29 1.76 -1.95 -3.55
C ALA A 29 1.38 -0.46 -3.62
N ALA A 30 0.50 0.02 -2.74
CA ALA A 30 0.15 1.44 -2.66
C ALA A 30 1.35 2.30 -2.22
N GLU A 31 2.13 1.83 -1.23
CA GLU A 31 3.37 2.47 -0.79
C GLU A 31 4.39 2.54 -1.92
N ILE A 32 4.68 1.41 -2.58
CA ILE A 32 5.63 1.34 -3.69
C ILE A 32 5.18 2.21 -4.86
N ALA A 33 3.89 2.21 -5.20
CA ALA A 33 3.37 3.07 -6.26
C ALA A 33 3.64 4.55 -5.95
N PHE A 34 3.43 4.96 -4.70
CA PHE A 34 3.66 6.31 -4.23
C PHE A 34 5.15 6.68 -4.25
N VAL A 35 6.03 5.81 -3.74
CA VAL A 35 7.50 5.99 -3.74
C VAL A 35 8.08 5.96 -5.17
N SER A 36 7.49 5.17 -6.07
CA SER A 36 7.95 5.04 -7.46
C SER A 36 7.68 6.27 -8.33
N ILE A 37 6.88 7.23 -7.84
CA ILE A 37 6.59 8.44 -8.59
C ILE A 37 7.89 9.23 -8.76
N ASN A 38 8.32 9.40 -10.00
CA ASN A 38 9.49 10.19 -10.32
C ASN A 38 9.18 11.68 -10.14
N GLN A 39 9.52 12.20 -8.96
CA GLN A 39 9.31 13.60 -8.58
C GLN A 39 9.94 14.57 -9.58
N GLY A 40 11.11 14.24 -10.17
CA GLY A 40 11.77 15.09 -11.17
C GLY A 40 10.95 15.24 -12.45
N LYS A 41 10.40 14.15 -12.97
CA LYS A 41 9.49 14.20 -14.14
C LYS A 41 8.18 14.94 -13.81
N MET A 42 7.68 14.80 -12.58
CA MET A 42 6.44 15.44 -12.15
C MET A 42 6.62 16.94 -11.91
N ALA A 43 7.79 17.35 -11.40
CA ALA A 43 8.21 18.74 -11.29
C ALA A 43 8.34 19.42 -12.65
N GLN A 44 8.92 18.73 -13.64
CA GLN A 44 9.00 19.24 -15.00
C GLN A 44 7.60 19.49 -15.60
N LYS A 45 6.68 18.51 -15.49
CA LYS A 45 5.29 18.69 -15.94
C LYS A 45 4.54 19.78 -15.20
N ALA A 46 4.83 19.98 -13.91
CA ALA A 46 4.25 21.05 -13.12
C ALA A 46 4.75 22.43 -13.60
N GLN A 47 6.04 22.55 -13.94
CA GLN A 47 6.63 23.76 -14.54
C GLN A 47 6.07 24.05 -15.94
N GLU A 48 5.74 23.02 -16.71
CA GLU A 48 5.07 23.14 -18.02
C GLU A 48 3.59 23.57 -17.91
N GLY A 49 3.06 23.72 -16.69
CA GLY A 49 1.71 24.23 -16.43
C GLY A 49 0.63 23.17 -16.27
N ASP A 50 0.99 21.89 -16.17
CA ASP A 50 0.02 20.83 -15.91
C ASP A 50 -0.51 20.93 -14.47
N LYS A 51 -1.76 21.39 -14.34
CA LYS A 51 -2.47 21.54 -13.07
C LYS A 51 -2.56 20.24 -12.27
N ARG A 52 -2.56 19.08 -12.94
CA ARG A 52 -2.55 17.77 -12.28
C ARG A 52 -1.19 17.49 -11.67
N ALA A 53 -0.12 17.74 -12.41
CA ALA A 53 1.25 17.56 -11.94
C ALA A 53 1.57 18.48 -10.74
N ILE A 54 1.11 19.74 -10.77
CA ILE A 54 1.24 20.68 -9.64
C ILE A 54 0.53 20.13 -8.38
N LYS A 55 -0.66 19.57 -8.55
CA LYS A 55 -1.44 19.00 -7.43
C LYS A 55 -0.75 17.76 -6.85
N VAL A 56 -0.28 16.88 -7.73
CA VAL A 56 0.49 15.67 -7.35
C VAL A 56 1.79 16.06 -6.66
N MET A 57 2.51 17.08 -7.13
CA MET A 57 3.72 17.58 -6.48
C MET A 57 3.46 18.07 -5.05
N ARG A 58 2.39 18.83 -4.80
CA ARG A 58 2.01 19.25 -3.43
C ARG A 58 1.67 18.09 -2.51
N LEU A 59 1.07 17.02 -3.06
CA LEU A 59 0.80 15.78 -2.34
C LEU A 59 2.09 15.00 -2.04
N LEU A 60 3.03 14.98 -2.97
CA LEU A 60 4.34 14.33 -2.82
C LEU A 60 5.27 15.10 -1.88
N GLU A 61 5.14 16.42 -1.78
CA GLU A 61 5.95 17.26 -0.88
C GLU A 61 5.71 16.95 0.60
N ASN A 62 4.56 16.36 0.93
CA ASN A 62 4.21 15.84 2.27
C ASN A 62 4.15 14.30 2.28
N SER A 63 4.81 13.63 1.32
CA SER A 63 4.76 12.17 1.19
C SER A 63 5.28 11.43 2.40
N ASP A 64 6.27 11.99 3.08
CA ASP A 64 7.01 11.28 4.12
C ASP A 64 6.11 10.95 5.32
N GLU A 65 5.20 11.85 5.68
CA GLU A 65 4.22 11.63 6.74
C GLU A 65 3.12 10.63 6.32
N PHE A 66 2.72 10.66 5.06
CA PHE A 66 1.74 9.72 4.50
C PHE A 66 2.30 8.30 4.39
N LEU A 67 3.54 8.15 3.91
CA LEU A 67 4.25 6.89 3.81
C LEU A 67 4.55 6.30 5.20
N ALA A 68 5.00 7.12 6.15
CA ALA A 68 5.22 6.69 7.54
C ALA A 68 3.92 6.14 8.16
N THR A 69 2.78 6.78 7.89
CA THR A 69 1.47 6.31 8.38
C THR A 69 1.08 4.95 7.77
N ILE A 70 1.32 4.74 6.47
CA ILE A 70 1.07 3.44 5.80
C ILE A 70 1.97 2.35 6.41
N GLN A 71 3.25 2.64 6.64
CA GLN A 71 4.20 1.68 7.19
C GLN A 71 3.85 1.27 8.64
N VAL A 72 3.40 2.22 9.46
CA VAL A 72 2.85 1.94 10.79
C VAL A 72 1.61 1.07 10.67
N ALA A 73 0.67 1.38 9.77
CA ALA A 73 -0.54 0.58 9.56
C ALA A 73 -0.23 -0.87 9.12
N ILE A 74 0.72 -1.07 8.19
CA ILE A 74 1.20 -2.41 7.79
C ILE A 74 1.76 -3.17 8.98
N THR A 75 2.53 -2.50 9.84
CA THR A 75 3.13 -3.12 11.03
C THR A 75 2.09 -3.57 12.06
N PHE A 76 0.94 -2.90 12.12
CA PHE A 76 -0.16 -3.21 13.05
C PHE A 76 -1.21 -4.18 12.46
N ALA A 77 -1.16 -4.50 11.16
CA ALA A 77 -2.11 -5.37 10.45
C ALA A 77 -1.65 -6.84 10.42
#